data_AF-A0A970HR85-F1
#
_entry.id   AF-A0A970HR85-F1
#
_cell.length_a   1.000
_cell.length_b   1.000
_cell.length_c   1.000
_cell.angle_alpha   90.00
_cell.angle_beta   90.00
_cell.angle_gamma   90.00
#
_symmetry.space_group_name_H-M   'P 1'
#
loop_
_entity.id
_entity.type
_entity.pdbx_description
1 polymer ?
#
loop_
_entity_poly.entity_id
_entity_poly.type
_entity_poly.pdbx_seq_one_letter_code
_entity_poly.pdbx_strand_id
1 'polypeptide(L)'
;MNIGNKEYKKYVEAHAQKSPCVKNCVHAFLSGGAICCAAQGLTQLYKSSGVTESLATSITSVTLIFITALLTGLGVFDNIAKWAGAGTLVPITG
;
A
#
# COMPACT_ATOMS: atom_id res chain seq x y z
N MET A 1 32.91 15.64 17.38
CA MET A 1 31.72 16.40 17.87
C MET A 1 30.79 15.40 18.53
N ASN A 2 30.82 15.28 19.86
CA ASN A 2 29.95 14.35 20.59
C ASN A 2 28.67 15.11 20.96
N ILE A 3 27.74 15.18 20.01
CA ILE A 3 26.44 15.82 20.23
C ILE A 3 25.70 14.95 21.26
N GLY A 4 25.49 15.48 22.47
CA GLY A 4 24.72 14.79 23.50
C GLY A 4 23.33 14.42 22.98
N ASN A 5 22.83 13.24 23.33
CA ASN A 5 21.58 12.65 22.82
C ASN A 5 20.38 13.64 22.81
N LYS A 6 20.32 14.56 23.78
CA LYS A 6 19.30 15.62 23.85
C LYS A 6 19.42 16.69 22.76
N GLU A 7 20.63 17.08 22.41
CA GLU A 7 20.92 18.11 21.42
C GLU A 7 20.77 17.55 20.00
N TYR A 8 21.11 16.26 19.82
CA TYR A 8 20.82 15.53 18.60
C TYR A 8 19.32 15.42 18.35
N LYS A 9 18.52 15.09 19.38
CA LYS A 9 17.05 15.07 19.28
C LYS A 9 16.47 16.42 18.85
N LYS A 10 16.94 17.53 19.44
CA LYS A 10 16.49 18.88 19.04
C LYS A 10 16.86 19.24 17.61
N TYR A 11 18.06 18.85 17.17
CA TYR A 11 18.50 19.05 15.79
C TYR A 11 17.62 18.28 14.79
N VAL A 12 17.34 17.01 15.10
CA VAL A 12 16.46 16.15 14.30
C VAL A 12 15.02 16.66 14.32
N GLU A 13 14.46 17.05 15.46
CA GLU A 13 13.10 17.62 15.53
C GLU A 13 12.96 18.95 14.78
N ALA A 14 14.02 19.77 14.74
CA ALA A 14 14.01 21.03 14.00
C ALA A 14 14.12 20.85 12.47
N HIS A 15 14.75 19.77 12.00
CA HIS A 15 14.94 19.48 10.57
C HIS A 15 13.98 18.40 10.05
N ALA A 16 13.35 17.62 10.92
CA ALA A 16 12.35 16.63 10.54
C ALA A 16 11.05 17.33 10.21
N GLN A 17 10.73 17.39 8.92
CA GLN A 17 9.42 17.83 8.45
C GLN A 17 8.35 16.97 9.12
N LYS A 18 7.41 17.59 9.86
CA LYS A 18 6.29 16.85 10.49
C LYS A 18 5.45 16.22 9.38
N SER A 19 5.59 14.91 9.18
CA SER A 19 4.72 14.17 8.28
C SER A 19 3.26 14.35 8.73
N PRO A 20 2.34 14.71 7.83
CA PRO A 20 0.93 14.88 8.16
C PRO A 20 0.31 13.51 8.43
N CYS A 21 0.52 12.98 9.63
CA CYS A 21 0.18 11.62 10.04
C CYS A 21 -1.30 11.30 9.78
N VAL A 22 -2.21 12.21 10.17
CA VAL A 22 -3.65 12.04 9.94
C VAL A 22 -4.00 11.93 8.46
N LYS A 23 -3.39 12.79 7.62
CA LYS A 23 -3.63 12.76 6.17
C LYS A 23 -3.12 11.44 5.57
N ASN A 24 -1.93 10.99 5.96
CA ASN A 24 -1.36 9.74 5.49
C ASN A 24 -2.17 8.51 5.96
N CYS A 25 -2.68 8.52 7.20
CA CYS A 25 -3.55 7.47 7.71
C CYS A 25 -4.88 7.39 6.96
N VAL A 26 -5.50 8.53 6.62
CA VAL A 26 -6.75 8.54 5.82
C VAL A 26 -6.50 8.00 4.41
N HIS A 27 -5.42 8.43 3.75
CA HIS A 27 -5.08 7.89 2.44
C HIS A 27 -4.78 6.38 2.50
N ALA A 28 -4.11 5.92 3.56
CA ALA A 28 -3.81 4.50 3.76
C ALA A 28 -5.04 3.64 4.02
N PHE A 29 -6.00 4.15 4.80
CA PHE A 29 -7.26 3.47 5.04
C PHE A 29 -8.10 3.38 3.76
N LEU A 30 -8.16 4.46 2.98
CA LEU A 30 -8.88 4.50 1.72
C LEU A 30 -8.24 3.59 0.66
N SER A 31 -6.91 3.59 0.53
CA SER A 31 -6.21 2.73 -0.42
C SER A 31 -6.34 1.26 -0.04
N GLY A 32 -6.15 0.91 1.24
CA GLY A 32 -6.30 -0.46 1.73
C GLY A 32 -7.74 -0.97 1.59
N GLY A 33 -8.72 -0.14 1.92
CA GLY A 33 -10.14 -0.46 1.73
C GLY A 33 -10.52 -0.65 0.26
N ALA A 34 -10.05 0.23 -0.63
CA ALA A 34 -10.29 0.12 -2.07
C ALA A 34 -9.69 -1.17 -2.66
N ILE A 35 -8.46 -1.53 -2.27
CA ILE A 35 -7.80 -2.77 -2.71
C ILE A 35 -8.57 -3.99 -2.22
N CYS A 36 -9.04 -3.99 -0.96
CA CYS A 36 -9.82 -5.10 -0.41
C CYS A 36 -11.17 -5.27 -1.14
N CYS A 37 -11.87 -4.16 -1.40
CA CYS A 37 -13.10 -4.18 -2.21
C CYS A 37 -12.85 -4.70 -3.63
N ALA A 38 -11.75 -4.27 -4.27
CA ALA A 38 -11.37 -4.76 -5.59
C ALA A 38 -11.08 -6.27 -5.59
N ALA A 39 -10.33 -6.76 -4.58
CA ALA A 39 -10.03 -8.18 -4.41
C ALA A 39 -11.29 -9.01 -4.17
N GLN A 40 -12.23 -8.53 -3.35
CA GLN A 40 -13.53 -9.19 -3.16
C GLN A 40 -14.35 -9.24 -4.45
N GLY A 41 -14.42 -8.13 -5.20
CA GLY A 41 -15.10 -8.08 -6.48
C GLY A 41 -14.53 -9.09 -7.48
N LEU A 42 -13.19 -9.17 -7.57
CA LEU A 42 -12.50 -10.11 -8.43
C LEU A 42 -12.75 -11.57 -8.00
N THR A 43 -12.69 -11.84 -6.70
CA THR A 43 -13.00 -13.16 -6.14
C THR A 43 -14.44 -13.57 -6.45
N GLN A 44 -15.40 -12.64 -6.34
CA GLN A 44 -16.80 -12.88 -6.66
C GLN A 44 -17.01 -13.14 -8.16
N LEU A 45 -16.28 -12.45 -9.05
CA LEU A 45 -16.31 -12.72 -10.49
C LEU A 45 -15.78 -14.13 -10.83
N TYR A 46 -14.68 -14.56 -10.19
CA TYR A 46 -14.16 -15.92 -10.37
C TYR A 46 -15.13 -16.97 -9.83
N LYS A 47 -15.72 -16.74 -8.64
CA LYS A 47 -16.78 -17.61 -8.11
C LYS A 47 -17.98 -17.68 -9.06
N SER A 48 -18.42 -16.56 -9.62
CA SER A 48 -19.52 -16.50 -10.60
C SER A 48 -19.20 -17.23 -11.91
N SER A 49 -17.92 -17.39 -12.25
CA SER A 49 -17.45 -18.14 -13.42
C SER A 49 -17.38 -19.66 -13.16
N GLY A 50 -17.83 -20.13 -11.99
CA GLY A 50 -17.86 -21.55 -11.62
C GLY A 50 -16.59 -22.06 -10.95
N VAL A 51 -15.68 -21.17 -10.54
CA VAL A 51 -14.43 -21.54 -9.87
C VAL A 51 -14.68 -21.78 -8.37
N THR A 52 -14.10 -22.85 -7.82
CA THR A 52 -14.13 -23.16 -6.39
C THR A 52 -13.52 -22.04 -5.56
N GLU A 53 -14.05 -21.80 -4.36
CA GLU A 53 -13.65 -20.68 -3.49
C GLU A 53 -12.14 -20.61 -3.18
N SER A 54 -11.52 -21.77 -2.94
CA SER A 54 -10.07 -21.88 -2.71
C SER A 54 -9.26 -21.44 -3.93
N LEU A 55 -9.71 -21.82 -5.12
CA LEU A 55 -9.04 -21.48 -6.37
C LEU A 55 -9.32 -20.02 -6.77
N ALA A 56 -10.52 -19.50 -6.55
CA ALA A 56 -10.88 -18.10 -6.79
C ALA A 56 -10.01 -17.13 -5.97
N THR A 57 -9.76 -17.46 -4.70
CA THR A 57 -8.88 -16.66 -3.81
C THR A 57 -7.42 -16.71 -4.28
N SER A 58 -6.97 -17.89 -4.74
CA SER A 58 -5.61 -18.09 -5.25
C SER A 58 -5.37 -17.30 -6.53
N ILE A 59 -6.31 -17.38 -7.49
CA ILE A 59 -6.25 -16.64 -8.76
C ILE A 59 -6.31 -15.13 -8.48
N THR A 60 -7.20 -14.68 -7.58
CA THR A 60 -7.28 -13.26 -7.20
C THR A 60 -5.96 -12.72 -6.67
N SER A 61 -5.29 -13.48 -5.80
CA SER A 61 -3.99 -13.09 -5.23
C SER A 61 -2.92 -12.97 -6.32
N VAL A 62 -2.84 -13.95 -7.23
CA VAL A 62 -1.91 -13.94 -8.36
C VAL A 62 -2.17 -12.75 -9.28
N THR A 63 -3.44 -12.46 -9.61
CA THR A 63 -3.82 -11.32 -10.45
C THR A 63 -3.45 -9.99 -9.79
N LEU A 64 -3.70 -9.82 -8.49
CA LEU A 64 -3.29 -8.61 -7.76
C LEU A 64 -1.77 -8.41 -7.79
N ILE A 65 -0.99 -9.46 -7.54
CA ILE A 65 0.48 -9.41 -7.59
C ILE A 65 0.95 -9.06 -9.00
N PHE A 66 0.38 -9.69 -10.03
CA PHE A 66 0.73 -9.43 -11.42
C PHE A 66 0.44 -7.99 -11.83
N ILE A 67 -0.76 -7.49 -11.50
CA ILE A 67 -1.15 -6.09 -11.77
C ILE A 67 -0.19 -5.15 -11.05
N THR A 68 0.12 -5.42 -9.78
CA THR A 68 1.04 -4.58 -9.01
C THR A 68 2.43 -4.58 -9.63
N ALA A 69 3.00 -5.74 -9.93
CA ALA A 69 4.31 -5.86 -10.57
C ALA A 69 4.36 -5.18 -11.94
N LEU A 70 3.29 -5.30 -12.74
CA LEU A 70 3.17 -4.65 -14.04
C LEU A 70 3.12 -3.12 -13.90
N LEU A 71 2.30 -2.59 -12.99
CA LEU A 71 2.24 -1.15 -12.75
C LEU A 71 3.56 -0.60 -12.18
N THR A 72 4.28 -1.40 -11.37
CA THR A 72 5.60 -1.04 -10.85
C THR A 72 6.62 -0.99 -11.99
N GLY A 73 6.63 -2.00 -12.87
CA GLY A 73 7.49 -2.01 -14.06
C GLY A 73 7.19 -0.90 -15.07
N LEU A 74 5.94 -0.42 -15.12
CA LEU A 74 5.51 0.71 -15.94
C LEU A 74 5.77 2.09 -15.30
N GLY A 75 6.27 2.16 -14.06
CA GLY A 75 6.51 3.42 -13.34
C GLY A 75 5.25 4.20 -12.96
N VAL A 76 4.06 3.62 -13.16
CA VAL A 76 2.76 4.21 -12.78
C VAL A 76 2.51 3.98 -11.28
N PHE A 77 3.00 2.86 -10.74
CA PHE A 77 2.84 2.53 -9.33
C PHE A 77 3.52 3.55 -8.42
N ASP A 78 4.65 4.13 -8.81
CA ASP A 78 5.31 5.21 -8.05
C ASP A 78 4.44 6.45 -7.88
N ASN A 79 3.64 6.81 -8.90
CA ASN A 79 2.74 7.96 -8.81
C ASN A 79 1.50 7.66 -7.95
N ILE A 80 0.98 6.43 -8.04
CA ILE A 80 -0.13 5.96 -7.21
C ILE A 80 0.32 5.81 -5.75
N ALA A 81 1.52 5.28 -5.51
CA ALA A 81 2.14 5.13 -4.19
C ALA A 81 2.44 6.49 -3.55
N LYS A 82 2.91 7.48 -4.32
CA LYS A 82 3.07 8.86 -3.83
C LYS A 82 1.75 9.51 -3.43
N TRP A 83 0.64 9.15 -4.09
CA TRP A 83 -0.69 9.68 -3.75
C TRP A 83 -1.36 8.90 -2.61
N ALA A 84 -1.19 7.58 -2.55
CA ALA A 84 -1.70 6.72 -1.48
C ALA A 84 -0.86 6.79 -0.19
N GLY A 85 0.36 7.34 -0.25
CA GLY A 85 1.25 7.51 0.89
C GLY A 85 1.70 6.17 1.48
N ALA A 86 1.85 6.10 2.81
CA ALA A 86 2.20 4.86 3.52
C ALA A 86 1.17 3.71 3.36
N GLY A 87 0.06 3.95 2.66
CA GLY A 87 -1.01 3.00 2.38
C GLY A 87 -0.76 1.96 1.30
N THR A 88 0.23 2.18 0.43
CA THR A 88 0.66 1.19 -0.56
C THR A 88 1.73 0.24 -0.06
N LEU A 89 2.22 0.42 1.18
CA LEU A 89 2.92 -0.62 1.94
C LEU A 89 1.89 -1.67 2.42
N VAL A 90 1.11 -2.21 1.49
CA VAL A 90 0.35 -3.41 1.74
C VAL A 90 1.40 -4.51 1.95
N PRO A 91 1.31 -5.35 3.00
CA PRO A 91 2.32 -6.36 3.36
C PRO A 91 2.55 -7.49 2.32
N ILE A 92 2.11 -7.28 1.08
CA ILE A 92 2.31 -8.13 -0.09
C ILE A 92 3.29 -7.46 -1.09
N THR A 93 3.50 -6.15 -0.97
CA THR A 93 4.43 -5.34 -1.78
C THR A 93 5.43 -4.74 -0.81
N GLY A 94 6.62 -5.34 -0.76
CA GLY A 94 7.69 -4.98 0.19
C GLY A 94 8.10 -3.52 0.16
#